data_AF-A0A8T6E040-F1
#
_entry.id   AF-A0A8T6E040-F1
#
_cell.length_a   1.000
_cell.length_b   1.000
_cell.length_c   1.000
_cell.angle_alpha   90.00
_cell.angle_beta   90.00
_cell.angle_gamma   90.00
#
_symmetry.space_group_name_H-M   'P 1'
#
loop_
_entity.id
_entity.type
_entity.pdbx_description
1 polymer ?
#
loop_
_entity_poly.entity_id
_entity_poly.type
_entity_poly.pdbx_seq_one_letter_code
_entity_poly.pdbx_strand_id
1 'polypeptide(L)'
;MDKIDYSKFQLSLKRLEEQHENHRHADTSLPEITREGIAESVIQRFETCYDCLWKVLKRYLIVELGVADPPNSPKPVFRLAHENQVLSSALEEWFGYAEARTDTSHDYDGEKAKACLALTPNFIADAVGLYETMTGQSWQ
;
A
#
# COMPACT_ATOMS: atom_id res chain seq x y z
N MET A 1 6.05 -5.43 26.62
CA MET A 1 6.32 -4.74 25.36
C MET A 1 5.14 -5.04 24.47
N ASP A 2 4.35 -4.03 24.09
CA ASP A 2 3.14 -4.25 23.28
C ASP A 2 3.57 -4.79 21.92
N LYS A 3 3.25 -6.04 21.63
CA LYS A 3 3.55 -6.64 20.32
C LYS A 3 2.70 -5.97 19.25
N ILE A 4 3.33 -5.50 18.18
CA ILE A 4 2.64 -4.95 17.02
C ILE A 4 1.91 -6.10 16.29
N ASP A 5 0.63 -5.90 15.99
CA ASP A 5 -0.16 -6.83 15.18
C ASP A 5 -0.11 -6.45 13.70
N TYR A 6 0.56 -7.28 12.91
CA TYR A 6 0.72 -7.12 11.47
C TYR A 6 -0.33 -7.86 10.64
N SER A 7 -1.22 -8.64 11.26
CA SER A 7 -2.14 -9.56 10.57
C SER A 7 -3.03 -8.86 9.54
N LYS A 8 -3.56 -7.67 9.88
CA LYS A 8 -4.41 -6.88 8.98
C LYS A 8 -3.63 -6.35 7.79
N PHE A 9 -2.42 -5.85 8.00
CA PHE A 9 -1.56 -5.37 6.92
C PHE A 9 -1.20 -6.54 5.99
N GLN A 10 -0.69 -7.65 6.54
CA GLN A 10 -0.36 -8.85 5.79
C GLN A 10 -1.55 -9.36 4.96
N LEU A 11 -2.73 -9.49 5.57
CA LEU A 11 -3.93 -9.93 4.87
C LEU A 11 -4.31 -8.98 3.73
N SER A 12 -4.31 -7.67 3.97
CA SER A 12 -4.66 -6.68 2.95
C SER A 12 -3.67 -6.67 1.77
N LEU A 13 -2.37 -6.82 2.05
CA LEU A 13 -1.32 -6.86 1.02
C LEU A 13 -1.44 -8.13 0.18
N LYS A 14 -1.67 -9.29 0.81
CA LYS A 14 -1.91 -10.55 0.08
C LYS A 14 -3.12 -10.47 -0.83
N ARG A 15 -4.21 -9.87 -0.34
CA ARG A 15 -5.43 -9.68 -1.15
C ARG A 15 -5.22 -8.72 -2.31
N LEU A 16 -4.41 -7.69 -2.15
CA LEU A 16 -4.04 -6.78 -3.24
C LEU A 16 -3.22 -7.52 -4.30
N GLU A 17 -2.21 -8.29 -3.89
CA GLU A 17 -1.37 -9.09 -4.78
C GLU A 17 -2.22 -10.09 -5.60
N GLU A 18 -3.07 -10.87 -4.94
CA GLU A 18 -3.99 -11.82 -5.60
C GLU A 18 -4.90 -11.14 -6.63
N GLN A 19 -5.45 -9.97 -6.31
CA GLN A 19 -6.36 -9.26 -7.22
C GLN A 19 -5.60 -8.57 -8.35
N HIS A 20 -4.41 -8.04 -8.11
CA HIS A 20 -3.55 -7.47 -9.14
C HIS A 20 -3.15 -8.55 -10.15
N GLU A 21 -2.81 -9.74 -9.66
CA GLU A 21 -2.53 -10.92 -10.47
C GLU A 21 -3.74 -11.32 -11.33
N ASN A 22 -4.93 -11.40 -10.72
CA ASN A 22 -6.18 -11.67 -11.41
C ASN A 22 -6.49 -10.63 -12.50
N HIS A 23 -6.26 -9.34 -12.22
CA HIS A 23 -6.42 -8.27 -13.20
C HIS A 23 -5.45 -8.41 -14.38
N ARG A 24 -4.18 -8.75 -14.12
CA ARG A 24 -3.17 -8.93 -15.17
C ARG A 24 -3.48 -10.11 -16.09
N HIS A 25 -4.12 -11.15 -15.56
CA HIS A 25 -4.50 -12.36 -16.28
C HIS A 25 -5.98 -12.41 -16.66
N ALA A 26 -6.71 -11.29 -16.54
CA ALA A 26 -8.12 -11.24 -16.85
C ALA A 26 -8.35 -11.60 -18.33
N ASP A 27 -9.21 -12.58 -18.57
CA ASP A 27 -9.54 -13.03 -19.92
C ASP A 27 -10.21 -11.89 -20.70
N THR A 28 -9.64 -11.57 -21.86
CA THR A 28 -10.17 -10.56 -22.79
C THR A 28 -11.56 -10.90 -23.33
N SER A 29 -12.00 -12.16 -23.22
CA SER A 29 -13.35 -12.59 -23.59
C SER A 29 -14.43 -12.21 -22.57
N LEU A 30 -14.04 -11.79 -21.35
CA LEU A 30 -14.97 -11.34 -20.32
C LEU A 30 -15.71 -10.07 -20.77
N PRO A 31 -16.98 -9.90 -20.36
CA PRO A 31 -17.70 -8.65 -20.57
C PRO A 31 -16.90 -7.45 -20.04
N GLU A 32 -16.98 -6.32 -20.74
CA GLU A 32 -16.25 -5.09 -20.39
C GLU A 32 -16.50 -4.68 -18.93
N ILE A 33 -17.78 -4.65 -18.51
CA ILE A 33 -18.18 -4.34 -17.12
C ILE A 33 -17.54 -5.28 -16.09
N THR A 34 -17.27 -6.54 -16.46
CA THR A 34 -16.59 -7.50 -15.58
C THR A 34 -15.11 -7.15 -15.45
N ARG A 35 -14.45 -6.77 -16.55
CA ARG A 35 -13.05 -6.33 -16.53
C ARG A 35 -12.88 -5.02 -15.76
N GLU A 36 -13.80 -4.08 -15.92
CA GLU A 36 -13.86 -2.84 -15.15
C GLU A 36 -13.99 -3.13 -13.65
N GLY A 37 -14.94 -3.98 -13.25
CA GLY A 37 -15.11 -4.35 -11.84
C GLY A 37 -13.88 -5.05 -11.24
N ILE A 38 -13.13 -5.82 -12.03
CA ILE A 38 -11.85 -6.41 -11.60
C ILE A 38 -10.82 -5.32 -11.33
N ALA A 39 -10.70 -4.34 -12.23
CA ALA A 39 -9.78 -3.20 -12.10
C ALA A 39 -10.14 -2.30 -10.90
N GLU A 40 -11.41 -1.94 -10.73
CA GLU A 40 -11.91 -1.19 -9.57
C GLU A 40 -11.61 -1.94 -8.25
N SER A 41 -11.74 -3.27 -8.25
CA SER A 41 -11.39 -4.08 -7.09
C SER A 41 -9.90 -4.01 -6.74
N VAL A 42 -8.99 -3.89 -7.71
CA VAL A 42 -7.55 -3.67 -7.43
C VAL A 42 -7.37 -2.34 -6.71
N ILE A 43 -8.00 -1.27 -7.20
CA ILE A 43 -7.89 0.08 -6.61
C ILE A 43 -8.40 0.08 -5.17
N GLN A 44 -9.58 -0.49 -4.92
CA GLN A 44 -10.14 -0.55 -3.57
C GLN A 44 -9.23 -1.33 -2.59
N ARG A 45 -8.57 -2.38 -3.07
CA ARG A 45 -7.62 -3.17 -2.28
C ARG A 45 -6.32 -2.42 -2.04
N PHE A 46 -5.84 -1.65 -3.02
CA PHE A 46 -4.72 -0.74 -2.86
C PHE A 46 -5.01 0.27 -1.75
N GLU A 47 -6.17 0.93 -1.80
CA GLU A 47 -6.56 1.91 -0.78
C GLU A 47 -6.57 1.31 0.64
N THR A 48 -7.18 0.13 0.77
CA THR A 48 -7.27 -0.60 2.04
C THR A 48 -5.89 -0.99 2.55
N CYS A 49 -5.05 -1.53 1.67
CA CYS A 49 -3.70 -1.96 2.02
C CYS A 49 -2.82 -0.79 2.43
N TYR A 50 -2.85 0.30 1.66
CA TYR A 50 -2.16 1.54 1.97
C TYR A 50 -2.57 2.08 3.35
N ASP A 51 -3.88 2.12 3.63
CA ASP A 51 -4.40 2.61 4.91
C ASP A 51 -4.03 1.73 6.11
N CYS A 52 -3.89 0.42 5.91
CA CYS A 52 -3.34 -0.46 6.93
C CYS A 52 -1.83 -0.24 7.11
N LEU A 53 -1.08 -0.15 6.01
CA LEU A 53 0.37 -0.02 5.99
C LEU A 53 0.84 1.19 6.77
N TRP A 54 0.36 2.40 6.45
CA TRP A 54 0.89 3.61 7.10
C TRP A 54 0.57 3.66 8.59
N LYS A 55 -0.56 3.08 9.03
CA LYS A 55 -0.93 2.98 10.45
C LYS A 55 -0.03 2.02 11.21
N VAL A 56 0.28 0.87 10.60
CA VAL A 56 1.21 -0.11 11.17
C VAL A 56 2.62 0.46 11.21
N LEU A 57 3.08 1.12 10.14
CA LEU A 57 4.36 1.81 10.10
C LEU A 57 4.45 2.87 11.20
N LYS A 58 3.42 3.70 11.38
CA LYS A 58 3.37 4.67 12.49
C LYS A 58 3.52 3.97 13.84
N ARG A 59 2.84 2.85 14.07
CA ARG A 59 2.97 2.08 15.32
C ARG A 59 4.38 1.51 15.50
N TYR A 60 5.00 1.03 14.43
CA TYR A 60 6.39 0.56 14.43
C TYR A 60 7.36 1.65 14.85
N LEU A 61 7.26 2.85 14.26
CA LEU A 61 8.09 4.01 14.64
C LEU A 61 7.98 4.33 16.14
N ILE A 62 6.78 4.23 16.72
CA ILE A 62 6.55 4.51 18.15
C ILE A 62 7.15 3.41 19.04
N VAL A 63 6.82 2.15 18.75
CA VAL A 63 7.10 1.03 19.67
C VAL A 63 8.54 0.53 19.56
N GLU A 64 9.06 0.41 18.33
CA GLU A 64 10.38 -0.19 18.09
C GLU A 64 11.49 0.86 18.02
N LEU A 65 11.19 2.05 17.47
CA LEU A 65 12.18 3.13 17.30
C LEU A 65 12.05 4.26 18.33
N GLY A 66 11.02 4.24 19.18
CA GLY A 66 10.84 5.24 20.23
C GLY A 66 10.51 6.65 19.74
N VAL A 67 10.00 6.80 18.52
CA VAL A 67 9.57 8.10 17.97
C VAL A 67 8.39 8.63 18.79
N ALA A 68 8.60 9.77 19.45
CA ALA A 68 7.56 10.42 20.26
C ALA A 68 6.58 11.18 19.37
N ASP A 69 5.29 10.90 19.54
CA ASP A 69 4.16 11.60 18.92
C ASP A 69 4.26 11.86 17.40
N PRO A 70 4.40 10.81 16.57
CA PRO A 70 4.44 11.00 15.13
C PRO A 70 3.11 11.56 14.61
N PRO A 71 3.13 12.48 13.61
CA PRO A 71 1.92 13.10 13.08
C PRO A 71 0.88 12.09 12.61
N ASN A 72 -0.39 12.48 12.60
CA ASN A 72 -1.50 11.60 12.19
C ASN A 72 -1.84 11.73 10.71
N SER A 73 -0.83 11.61 9.84
CA SER A 73 -1.02 11.60 8.39
C SER A 73 0.10 10.81 7.70
N PRO A 74 -0.14 10.25 6.49
CA PRO A 74 0.80 9.33 5.87
C PRO A 74 2.13 9.97 5.45
N LYS A 75 2.12 11.10 4.74
CA LYS A 75 3.35 11.74 4.23
C LYS A 75 4.37 12.04 5.34
N PRO A 76 3.98 12.62 6.50
CA PRO A 76 4.90 12.76 7.63
C PRO A 76 5.39 11.44 8.23
N VAL A 77 4.54 10.41 8.30
CA VAL A 77 4.96 9.08 8.78
C VAL A 77 6.02 8.48 7.86
N PHE A 78 5.85 8.57 6.54
CA PHE A 78 6.86 8.10 5.58
C PHE A 78 8.16 8.90 5.66
N ARG A 79 8.08 10.22 5.88
CA ARG A 79 9.28 11.05 6.10
C ARG A 79 10.07 10.56 7.32
N LEU A 80 9.39 10.33 8.44
CA LEU A 80 10.03 9.80 9.66
C LEU A 80 10.62 8.41 9.41
N ALA A 81 9.92 7.54 8.70
CA ALA A 81 10.44 6.22 8.35
C ALA A 81 11.69 6.29 7.47
N HIS A 82 11.74 7.23 6.52
CA HIS A 82 12.92 7.48 5.70
C HIS A 82 14.10 8.00 6.53
N GLU A 83 13.87 8.98 7.41
CA GLU A 83 14.89 9.54 8.33
C GLU A 83 15.47 8.47 9.27
N ASN A 84 14.66 7.47 9.63
CA ASN A 84 15.07 6.32 10.44
C ASN A 84 15.55 5.11 9.61
N GLN A 85 15.77 5.28 8.30
CA GLN A 85 16.30 4.23 7.39
C GLN A 85 15.45 2.94 7.35
N VAL A 86 14.14 3.05 7.57
CA VAL A 86 13.20 1.92 7.54
C VAL A 86 12.76 1.59 6.11
N LEU A 87 12.76 2.58 5.22
CA LEU A 87 12.29 2.42 3.84
C LEU A 87 13.42 1.96 2.93
N SER A 88 13.17 0.90 2.15
CA SER A 88 14.10 0.41 1.11
C SER A 88 14.11 1.27 -0.15
N SER A 89 12.97 1.88 -0.47
CA SER A 89 12.75 2.69 -1.67
C SER A 89 12.77 4.18 -1.35
N ALA A 90 12.97 5.00 -2.39
CA ALA A 90 13.07 6.45 -2.26
C ALA A 90 11.77 7.05 -1.66
N LEU A 91 11.90 8.13 -0.89
CA LEU A 91 10.75 8.76 -0.22
C LEU A 91 9.70 9.27 -1.23
N GLU A 92 10.17 9.67 -2.41
CA GLU A 92 9.36 10.16 -3.52
C GLU A 92 8.35 9.09 -4.01
N GLU A 93 8.73 7.82 -4.03
CA GLU A 93 7.84 6.71 -4.41
C GLU A 93 6.66 6.61 -3.43
N TRP A 94 6.97 6.67 -2.13
CA TRP A 94 5.95 6.65 -1.07
C TRP A 94 5.02 7.86 -1.11
N PHE A 95 5.54 9.03 -1.50
CA PHE A 95 4.71 10.21 -1.71
C PHE A 95 3.81 10.06 -2.95
N GLY A 96 4.28 9.41 -4.00
CA GLY A 96 3.47 9.03 -5.16
C GLY A 96 2.29 8.12 -4.77
N TYR A 97 2.53 7.12 -3.90
CA TYR A 97 1.45 6.27 -3.39
C TYR A 97 0.42 7.06 -2.56
N ALA A 98 0.88 8.03 -1.77
CA ALA A 98 0.00 8.90 -0.99
C ALA A 98 -0.89 9.80 -1.85
N GLU A 99 -0.35 10.28 -2.97
CA GLU A 99 -1.07 11.08 -3.95
C GLU A 99 -2.11 10.24 -4.66
N ALA A 100 -1.72 9.09 -5.19
CA ALA A 100 -2.65 8.15 -5.82
C ALA A 100 -3.80 7.74 -4.90
N ARG A 101 -3.53 7.47 -3.62
CA ARG A 101 -4.56 7.18 -2.60
C ARG A 101 -5.59 8.30 -2.43
N THR A 102 -5.14 9.56 -2.58
CA THR A 102 -6.01 10.74 -2.44
C THR A 102 -6.78 11.02 -3.72
N ASP A 103 -6.18 10.67 -4.86
CA ASP A 103 -6.71 10.92 -6.18
C ASP A 103 -7.79 9.91 -6.60
N THR A 104 -7.69 8.65 -6.19
CA THR A 104 -8.67 7.60 -6.51
C THR A 104 -10.09 7.90 -6.02
N SER A 105 -10.25 8.71 -4.97
CA SER A 105 -11.57 9.11 -4.46
C SER A 105 -12.26 10.21 -5.28
N HIS A 106 -11.59 10.78 -6.29
CA HIS A 106 -12.07 11.93 -7.07
C HIS A 106 -12.06 11.68 -8.59
N ASP A 107 -12.03 10.41 -9.00
CA ASP A 107 -11.83 10.00 -10.40
C ASP A 107 -13.14 9.90 -11.18
N TYR A 108 -13.60 11.02 -11.73
CA TYR A 108 -14.82 11.05 -12.56
C TYR A 108 -14.58 10.67 -14.02
N ASP A 109 -13.32 10.67 -14.49
CA ASP A 109 -12.93 10.45 -15.90
C ASP A 109 -12.06 9.19 -16.13
N GLY A 110 -11.65 8.48 -15.07
CA GLY A 110 -11.01 7.17 -15.14
C GLY A 110 -9.48 7.21 -15.34
N GLU A 111 -8.89 8.40 -15.50
CA GLU A 111 -7.45 8.55 -15.72
C GLU A 111 -6.68 8.31 -14.42
N LYS A 112 -7.24 8.68 -13.26
CA LYS A 112 -6.59 8.45 -11.97
C LYS A 112 -6.60 6.97 -11.59
N ALA A 113 -7.66 6.25 -11.95
CA ALA A 113 -7.77 4.80 -11.83
C ALA A 113 -6.67 4.10 -12.63
N LYS A 114 -6.45 4.50 -13.88
CA LYS A 114 -5.35 3.96 -14.71
C LYS A 114 -3.98 4.20 -14.10
N ALA A 115 -3.73 5.41 -13.60
CA ALA A 115 -2.48 5.74 -12.92
C ALA A 115 -2.27 4.88 -11.66
N CYS A 116 -3.33 4.69 -10.86
CA CYS A 116 -3.31 3.82 -9.68
C CYS A 116 -3.05 2.34 -10.03
N LEU A 117 -3.65 1.84 -11.11
CA LEU A 117 -3.37 0.48 -11.58
C LEU A 117 -1.93 0.32 -12.04
N ALA A 118 -1.37 1.33 -12.71
CA ALA A 118 0.01 1.30 -13.20
C ALA A 118 1.06 1.32 -12.08
N LEU A 119 0.80 2.01 -10.96
CA LEU A 119 1.73 2.08 -9.82
C LEU A 119 1.58 0.89 -8.84
N THR A 120 0.43 0.20 -8.85
CA THR A 120 0.13 -0.92 -7.95
C THR A 120 1.26 -1.97 -7.85
N PRO A 121 1.90 -2.46 -8.93
CA PRO A 121 2.97 -3.44 -8.79
C PRO A 121 4.19 -2.92 -8.01
N ASN A 122 4.57 -1.65 -8.18
CA ASN A 122 5.66 -1.04 -7.43
C ASN A 122 5.29 -0.89 -5.95
N PHE A 123 4.05 -0.46 -5.67
CA PHE A 123 3.54 -0.40 -4.30
C PHE A 123 3.56 -1.77 -3.62
N ILE A 124 3.15 -2.84 -4.31
CA ILE A 124 3.19 -4.21 -3.76
C ILE A 124 4.63 -4.57 -3.37
N ALA A 125 5.60 -4.36 -4.26
CA ALA A 125 7.01 -4.67 -3.99
C ALA A 125 7.55 -3.88 -2.79
N ASP A 126 7.28 -2.58 -2.72
CA ASP A 126 7.71 -1.72 -1.62
C ASP A 126 7.03 -2.08 -0.29
N ALA A 127 5.73 -2.40 -0.34
CA ALA A 127 4.96 -2.83 0.82
C ALA A 127 5.46 -4.18 1.36
N VAL A 128 5.83 -5.10 0.48
CA VAL A 128 6.48 -6.37 0.84
C VAL A 128 7.80 -6.09 1.54
N GLY A 129 8.71 -5.32 0.94
CA GLY A 129 10.01 -5.01 1.55
C GLY A 129 9.87 -4.32 2.92
N LEU A 130 8.89 -3.42 3.06
CA LEU A 130 8.59 -2.78 4.33
C LEU A 130 8.03 -3.77 5.38
N TYR A 131 7.15 -4.69 4.97
CA TYR A 131 6.65 -5.75 5.85
C TYR A 131 7.80 -6.62 6.37
N GLU A 132 8.69 -7.06 5.48
CA GLU A 132 9.83 -7.89 5.86
C GLU A 132 10.78 -7.14 6.80
N THR A 133 11.00 -5.85 6.55
CA THR A 133 11.82 -4.98 7.42
C THR A 133 11.21 -4.84 8.82
N MET A 134 9.90 -4.58 8.92
CA MET A 134 9.24 -4.38 10.21
C MET A 134 9.06 -5.66 11.03
N THR A 135 8.93 -6.81 10.36
CA THR A 135 8.63 -8.11 11.01
C THR A 135 9.85 -9.00 11.18
N GLY A 136 10.88 -8.82 10.36
CA GLY A 136 11.99 -9.76 10.22
C GLY A 136 11.59 -11.10 9.59
N GLN A 137 10.40 -11.21 9.00
CA GLN A 137 9.85 -12.42 8.38
C GLN A 137 9.82 -12.25 6.86
N SER A 138 10.19 -13.30 6.12
CA SER A 138 10.03 -13.31 4.67
C SER A 138 8.55 -13.36 4.26
N TRP A 139 8.22 -12.68 3.17
CA TRP A 139 6.87 -12.65 2.59
C TRP A 139 6.42 -14.02 2.05
N GLN A 140 5.12 -14.35 2.20
CA GLN A 140 4.51 -15.65 1.86
C GLN A 140 3.09 -15.55 1.30
#